data_AF-A0A2N8TAX1-F1
#
_entry.id   AF-A0A2N8TAX1-F1
#
_cell.length_a   1.000
_cell.length_b   1.000
_cell.length_c   1.000
_cell.angle_alpha   90.00
_cell.angle_beta   90.00
_cell.angle_gamma   90.00
#
_symmetry.space_group_name_H-M   'P 1'
#
loop_
_entity.id
_entity.type
_entity.pdbx_description
1 polymer ?
#
loop_
_entity_poly.entity_id
_entity_poly.type
_entity_poly.pdbx_seq_one_letter_code
_entity_poly.pdbx_strand_id
1 'polypeptide(L)'
;MGIRDREKAREGWEQVKRDLAAETYKLYVLDEFAYPMHWGWVDTDEVIDVLRDRPGTQHVVITGRNAPDKLVDFADLVTDMSKVKHPMDAGQKGQRGIEW
;
A
#
# COMPACT_ATOMS: atom_id res chain seq x y z
N MET A 1 -0.56 1.59 18.24
CA MET A 1 -0.14 2.30 17.02
C MET A 1 -0.37 3.78 17.24
N GLY A 2 0.68 4.59 17.15
CA GLY A 2 0.73 5.94 17.75
C GLY A 2 0.72 7.09 16.74
N ILE A 3 0.66 8.33 17.26
CA ILE A 3 0.72 9.57 16.46
C ILE A 3 1.96 9.60 15.55
N ARG A 4 3.11 9.12 16.05
CA ARG A 4 4.36 9.05 15.30
C ARG A 4 4.29 8.15 14.07
N ASP A 5 3.48 7.08 14.11
CA ASP A 5 3.30 6.17 12.98
C ASP A 5 2.46 6.84 11.88
N ARG A 6 1.45 7.61 12.28
CA ARG A 6 0.63 8.44 11.37
C ARG A 6 1.46 9.50 10.66
N GLU A 7 2.33 10.20 11.39
CA GLU A 7 3.20 11.22 10.83
C GLU A 7 4.16 10.63 9.79
N LYS A 8 4.81 9.51 10.11
CA LYS A 8 5.68 8.79 9.17
C LYS A 8 4.93 8.31 7.92
N ALA A 9 3.70 7.81 8.09
CA ALA A 9 2.88 7.38 6.96
C ALA A 9 2.58 8.55 6.01
N ARG A 10 2.26 9.73 6.57
CA ARG A 10 2.04 10.96 5.79
C ARG A 10 3.31 11.45 5.13
N GLU A 11 4.42 11.49 5.85
CA GLU A 11 5.72 11.91 5.29
C GLU A 11 6.16 10.98 4.13
N GLY A 12 6.01 9.68 4.30
CA GLY A 12 6.28 8.69 3.25
C GLY A 12 5.38 8.92 2.03
N TRP A 13 4.09 9.19 2.25
CA TRP A 13 3.16 9.51 1.16
C TRP A 13 3.56 10.80 0.42
N GLU A 14 3.94 11.87 1.14
CA GLU A 14 4.43 13.10 0.51
C GLU A 14 5.67 12.86 -0.36
N GLN A 15 6.57 11.97 0.06
CA GLN A 15 7.71 11.59 -0.76
C GLN A 15 7.29 10.86 -2.04
N VAL A 16 6.37 9.90 -1.93
CA VAL A 16 5.83 9.18 -3.09
C VAL A 16 5.18 10.13 -4.09
N LYS A 17 4.39 11.12 -3.63
CA LYS A 17 3.80 12.15 -4.49
C LYS A 17 4.86 12.91 -5.28
N ARG A 18 5.94 13.34 -4.62
CA ARG A 18 7.06 14.04 -5.27
C ARG A 18 7.72 13.18 -6.33
N ASP A 19 8.00 11.93 -6.02
CA ASP A 19 8.69 11.03 -6.93
C ASP A 19 7.84 10.67 -8.15
N LEU A 20 6.53 10.47 -7.95
CA LEU A 20 5.56 10.23 -9.03
C LEU A 20 5.49 11.44 -9.97
N ALA A 21 5.36 12.65 -9.43
CA ALA A 21 5.32 13.88 -10.21
C ALA A 21 6.62 14.14 -10.99
N ALA A 22 7.76 13.74 -10.42
CA ALA A 22 9.07 13.86 -11.05
C ALA A 22 9.41 12.69 -12.00
N GLU A 23 8.50 11.72 -12.20
CA GLU A 23 8.73 10.48 -12.96
C GLU A 23 10.03 9.74 -12.55
N THR A 24 10.39 9.80 -11.27
CA THR A 24 11.71 9.35 -10.78
C THR A 24 11.90 7.84 -10.97
N TYR A 25 10.82 7.06 -10.79
CA TYR A 25 10.84 5.61 -10.95
C TYR A 25 9.74 5.17 -11.93
N LYS A 26 9.93 4.00 -12.53
CA LYS A 26 8.90 3.37 -13.39
C LYS A 26 8.04 2.34 -12.64
N LEU A 27 8.49 1.87 -11.48
CA LEU A 27 7.75 0.96 -10.61
C LEU A 27 7.85 1.43 -9.15
N TYR A 28 6.69 1.50 -8.49
CA TYR A 28 6.55 1.77 -7.07
C TYR A 28 5.90 0.56 -6.40
N VAL A 29 6.49 0.11 -5.30
CA VAL A 29 5.89 -0.92 -4.43
C VAL A 29 5.60 -0.24 -3.09
N LEU A 30 4.31 0.02 -2.85
CA LEU A 30 3.80 0.63 -1.63
C LEU A 30 3.35 -0.50 -0.70
N ASP A 31 4.33 -1.12 -0.06
CA ASP A 31 4.11 -2.28 0.79
C ASP A 31 3.32 -1.89 2.06
N GLU A 32 2.27 -2.64 2.35
CA GLU A 32 1.34 -2.45 3.48
C GLU A 32 0.65 -1.08 3.52
N PHE A 33 0.59 -0.40 2.37
CA PHE A 33 0.03 0.95 2.25
C PHE A 33 -1.50 0.99 2.33
N ALA A 34 -2.17 -0.16 2.17
CA ALA A 34 -3.60 -0.30 2.46
C ALA A 34 -3.96 0.15 3.89
N TYR A 35 -3.09 -0.11 4.88
CA TYR A 35 -3.42 0.20 6.27
C TYR A 35 -3.46 1.71 6.60
N PRO A 36 -2.48 2.55 6.21
CA PRO A 36 -2.59 4.00 6.35
C PRO A 36 -3.89 4.59 5.80
N MET A 37 -4.40 4.06 4.69
CA MET A 37 -5.69 4.46 4.13
C MET A 37 -6.85 3.94 4.98
N HIS A 38 -6.85 2.64 5.31
CA HIS A 38 -7.87 2.02 6.15
C HIS A 38 -8.05 2.69 7.52
N TRP A 39 -6.96 3.17 8.12
CA TRP A 39 -6.98 3.88 9.40
C TRP A 39 -7.25 5.40 9.28
N GLY A 40 -7.46 5.92 8.07
CA GLY A 40 -7.73 7.34 7.82
C GLY A 40 -6.53 8.25 8.08
N TRP A 41 -5.31 7.72 7.97
CA TRP A 41 -4.09 8.50 8.14
C TRP A 41 -3.70 9.23 6.85
N VAL A 42 -3.89 8.52 5.74
CA VAL A 42 -3.79 9.01 4.37
C VAL A 42 -5.19 8.92 3.76
N ASP A 43 -5.62 9.99 3.08
CA ASP A 43 -6.93 9.99 2.43
C ASP A 43 -6.90 9.12 1.18
N THR A 44 -7.88 8.22 1.04
CA THR A 44 -7.99 7.33 -0.12
C THR A 44 -8.33 8.10 -1.39
N ASP A 45 -9.19 9.13 -1.28
CA ASP A 45 -9.58 9.92 -2.45
C ASP A 45 -8.36 10.72 -2.96
N GLU A 46 -7.54 11.28 -2.06
CA GLU A 46 -6.27 11.93 -2.42
C GLU A 46 -5.31 10.96 -3.14
N VAL A 47 -5.18 9.72 -2.63
CA VAL A 47 -4.34 8.70 -3.27
C VAL A 47 -4.82 8.40 -4.69
N ILE A 48 -6.12 8.22 -4.86
CA ILE A 48 -6.73 7.95 -6.17
C ILE A 48 -6.47 9.12 -7.13
N ASP A 49 -6.67 10.36 -6.68
CA ASP A 49 -6.46 11.56 -7.51
C ASP A 49 -5.01 11.69 -7.95
N VAL A 50 -4.05 11.56 -7.02
CA VAL A 50 -2.61 11.59 -7.35
C VAL A 50 -2.25 10.49 -8.33
N LEU A 51 -2.74 9.27 -8.11
CA LEU A 51 -2.44 8.16 -9.02
C LEU A 51 -3.06 8.45 -10.39
N ARG A 52 -4.31 8.87 -10.47
CA ARG A 52 -4.97 9.18 -11.74
C ARG A 52 -4.26 10.26 -12.54
N ASP A 53 -3.82 11.33 -11.87
CA ASP A 53 -3.29 12.53 -12.52
C ASP A 53 -1.75 12.52 -12.68
N ARG A 54 -1.08 11.47 -12.20
CA ARG A 54 0.39 11.35 -12.34
C ARG A 54 0.82 11.42 -13.81
N PRO A 55 1.92 12.11 -14.13
CA PRO A 55 2.45 12.13 -15.49
C PRO A 55 3.10 10.79 -15.83
N GLY A 56 3.02 10.34 -17.08
CA GLY A 56 3.77 9.18 -17.56
C GLY A 56 3.03 7.84 -17.40
N THR A 57 3.80 6.75 -17.29
CA THR A 57 3.30 5.36 -17.33
C THR A 57 3.90 4.49 -16.22
N GLN A 58 3.99 5.02 -15.01
CA GLN A 58 4.53 4.33 -13.85
C GLN A 58 3.55 3.25 -13.38
N HIS A 59 4.09 2.09 -13.03
CA HIS A 59 3.34 1.03 -12.35
C HIS A 59 3.40 1.24 -10.83
N VAL A 60 2.26 1.07 -10.17
CA VAL A 60 2.16 1.17 -8.71
C VAL A 60 1.51 -0.10 -8.18
N VAL A 61 2.21 -0.81 -7.31
CA VAL A 61 1.70 -1.98 -6.60
C VAL A 61 1.44 -1.58 -5.17
N ILE A 62 0.20 -1.74 -4.70
CA ILE A 62 -0.20 -1.51 -3.32
C ILE A 62 -0.52 -2.85 -2.69
N THR A 63 0.08 -3.13 -1.54
CA THR A 63 -0.19 -4.37 -0.78
C THR A 63 -0.85 -4.04 0.56
N GLY A 64 -1.36 -5.09 1.20
CA GLY A 64 -1.91 -5.06 2.53
C GLY A 64 -3.36 -5.45 2.59
N ARG A 65 -3.84 -5.70 3.82
CA ARG A 65 -5.23 -6.10 4.08
C ARG A 65 -6.14 -4.89 4.15
N ASN A 66 -7.44 -5.12 3.99
CA ASN A 66 -8.47 -4.10 4.13
C ASN A 66 -8.24 -2.88 3.21
N ALA A 67 -7.79 -3.14 1.97
CA ALA A 67 -7.73 -2.10 0.95
C ALA A 67 -9.12 -1.45 0.81
N PRO A 68 -9.23 -0.10 0.84
CA PRO A 68 -10.52 0.56 0.70
C PRO A 68 -11.22 0.19 -0.61
N ASP A 69 -12.54 -0.02 -0.58
CA ASP A 69 -13.33 -0.43 -1.76
C ASP A 69 -13.11 0.51 -2.95
N LYS A 70 -13.06 1.83 -2.71
CA LYS A 70 -12.77 2.83 -3.76
C LYS A 70 -11.43 2.62 -4.47
N LEU A 71 -10.42 2.17 -3.73
CA LEU A 71 -9.10 1.88 -4.29
C LEU A 71 -9.15 0.60 -5.13
N VAL A 72 -9.87 -0.42 -4.64
CA VAL A 72 -10.11 -1.68 -5.35
C VAL A 72 -10.84 -1.42 -6.66
N ASP A 73 -11.89 -0.59 -6.64
CA ASP A 73 -12.67 -0.21 -7.82
C ASP A 73 -11.86 0.60 -8.84
N PHE A 74 -10.91 1.43 -8.36
CA PHE A 74 -10.05 2.24 -9.20
C PHE A 74 -8.91 1.44 -9.87
N ALA A 75 -8.42 0.38 -9.22
CA ALA A 75 -7.23 -0.34 -9.67
C ALA A 75 -7.46 -1.12 -10.97
N ASP A 76 -6.46 -1.07 -11.87
CA ASP A 76 -6.50 -1.83 -13.14
C ASP A 76 -6.48 -3.36 -12.92
N LEU A 77 -5.83 -3.81 -11.84
CA LEU A 77 -5.69 -5.22 -11.47
C LEU A 77 -5.80 -5.35 -9.95
N VAL A 78 -6.66 -6.27 -9.50
CA VAL A 78 -6.77 -6.65 -8.09
C VAL A 78 -6.57 -8.15 -7.94
N THR A 79 -5.76 -8.55 -6.96
CA THR A 79 -5.58 -9.95 -6.56
C THR A 79 -5.87 -10.05 -5.07
N ASP A 80 -6.84 -10.89 -4.70
CA ASP A 80 -7.13 -11.22 -3.31
C ASP A 80 -6.39 -12.50 -2.89
N MET A 81 -5.70 -12.43 -1.76
CA MET A 81 -5.05 -13.59 -1.14
C MET A 81 -5.77 -13.99 0.14
N SER A 82 -6.59 -15.03 0.03
CA SER A 82 -7.30 -15.63 1.15
C SER A 82 -6.48 -16.77 1.78
N LYS A 83 -6.33 -16.76 3.12
CA LYS A 83 -5.60 -17.80 3.87
C LYS A 83 -6.38 -19.12 3.87
N VAL A 84 -6.01 -20.06 3.01
CA VAL A 84 -6.56 -21.42 3.01
C VAL A 84 -5.93 -22.29 4.10
N LYS A 85 -4.61 -22.18 4.27
CA LYS A 85 -3.82 -22.86 5.31
C LYS A 85 -2.52 -22.11 5.55
N HIS A 86 -2.01 -22.11 6.78
CA HIS A 86 -0.74 -21.49 7.11
C HIS A 86 0.03 -22.33 8.14
N PRO A 87 1.38 -22.44 8.09
CA PRO A 87 2.16 -23.17 9.09
C PRO A 87 1.90 -22.73 10.53
N MET A 88 1.61 -21.44 10.73
CA MET A 88 1.20 -20.91 12.04
C MET A 88 -0.10 -21.51 12.58
N ASP A 89 -1.00 -22.00 11.72
CA ASP A 89 -2.23 -22.70 12.16
C ASP A 89 -1.89 -24.02 12.88
N ALA A 90 -0.72 -24.60 12.58
CA ALA A 90 -0.16 -25.78 13.26
C ALA A 90 0.83 -25.42 14.39
N GLY A 91 0.87 -24.16 14.82
CA GLY A 91 1.73 -23.67 15.89
C GLY A 91 3.20 -23.45 15.51
N GLN A 92 3.54 -23.54 14.21
CA GLN A 92 4.90 -23.21 13.76
C GLN A 92 5.12 -21.70 13.83
N LYS A 93 6.27 -21.28 14.34
CA LYS A 93 6.67 -19.86 14.34
C LYS A 93 7.26 -19.47 12.99
N GLY A 94 7.28 -18.17 12.73
CA GLY A 94 7.90 -17.63 11.53
C GLY A 94 9.36 -18.04 11.40
N GLN A 95 9.72 -18.46 10.20
CA GLN A 95 11.07 -18.91 9.87
C GLN A 95 11.84 -17.75 9.24
N ARG A 96 13.00 -17.42 9.80
CA ARG A 96 13.84 -16.35 9.26
C ARG A 96 14.18 -16.63 7.79
N GLY A 97 13.94 -15.65 6.92
CA GLY A 97 14.13 -15.77 5.48
C GLY A 97 12.89 -16.24 4.72
N ILE A 98 11.81 -16.60 5.44
CA ILE A 98 10.47 -16.84 4.88
C ILE A 98 9.51 -15.78 5.41
N GLU A 99 9.51 -15.60 6.74
CA GLU A 99 8.70 -14.64 7.46
C GLU A 99 9.59 -13.78 8.36
N TRP A 100 9.21 -12.53 8.57
CA TRP A 100 9.95 -11.52 9.34
C TRP A 100 9.06 -10.76 10.32
#